data_AF-A0A7K9U539-F1
#
_entry.id   AF-A0A7K9U539-F1
#
_cell.length_a   1.000
_cell.length_b   1.000
_cell.length_c   1.000
_cell.angle_alpha   90.00
_cell.angle_beta   90.00
_cell.angle_gamma   90.00
#
_symmetry.space_group_name_H-M   'P 1'
#
loop_
_entity.id
_entity.type
_entity.pdbx_description
1 polymer ?
#
loop_
_entity_poly.entity_id
_entity_poly.type
_entity_poly.pdbx_seq_one_letter_code
_entity_poly.pdbx_strand_id
1 'polypeptide(L)'
;LYWFTVEFGLWKQNGSVKAYGAGLHSSYGELMYVLSNKSQNKPFDPEVTAVHPYQDQAFQTVYFIAKNLEDAKAKLQNYVMKTKKPFSLHYDPFSSSTEVMNTPHKVKRAL
;
A
#
# COMPACT_ATOMS: atom_id res chain seq x y z
N LEU A 1 4.61 1.06 -5.31
CA LEU A 1 3.47 0.90 -4.37
C LEU A 1 3.70 -0.25 -3.40
N TYR A 2 3.63 -1.52 -3.85
CA TYR A 2 3.79 -2.69 -2.96
C TYR A 2 5.05 -2.60 -2.09
N TRP A 3 6.20 -2.28 -2.70
CA TRP A 3 7.47 -2.09 -2.00
C TRP A 3 7.38 -1.12 -0.81
N PHE A 4 6.78 0.05 -1.02
CA PHE A 4 6.69 1.09 0.00
C PHE A 4 5.50 0.95 0.95
N THR A 5 4.67 -0.09 0.80
CA THR A 5 3.57 -0.39 1.70
C THR A 5 3.76 -1.76 2.34
N VAL A 6 3.59 -2.84 1.59
CA VAL A 6 3.64 -4.20 2.13
C VAL A 6 5.04 -4.58 2.60
N GLU A 7 6.11 -4.16 1.91
CA GLU A 7 7.48 -4.50 2.30
C GLU A 7 8.07 -3.52 3.32
N PHE A 8 7.98 -2.22 3.06
CA PHE A 8 8.64 -1.17 3.86
C PHE A 8 7.68 -0.09 4.37
N GLY A 9 6.40 -0.42 4.54
CA GLY A 9 5.40 0.53 4.98
C GLY A 9 5.44 0.84 6.47
N LEU A 10 5.10 2.10 6.77
CA LEU A 10 4.93 2.62 8.13
C LEU A 10 3.52 3.17 8.31
N TRP A 11 3.01 3.18 9.54
CA TRP A 11 1.77 3.88 9.87
C TRP A 11 1.89 4.72 11.14
N LYS A 12 1.00 5.68 11.32
CA LYS A 12 0.95 6.53 12.52
C LYS A 12 -0.07 5.97 13.51
N GLN A 13 0.37 5.64 14.72
CA GLN A 13 -0.47 5.13 15.79
C GLN A 13 -0.17 5.88 17.10
N ASN A 14 -1.21 6.48 17.70
CA ASN A 14 -1.11 7.21 18.97
C ASN A 14 0.02 8.25 19.00
N GLY A 15 0.19 9.01 17.91
CA GLY A 15 1.25 10.02 17.79
C GLY A 15 2.64 9.46 17.45
N SER A 16 2.84 8.15 17.54
CA SER A 16 4.09 7.47 17.20
C SER A 16 4.07 6.85 15.80
N VAL A 17 5.24 6.70 15.19
CA VAL A 17 5.41 5.93 13.94
C VAL A 17 5.68 4.47 14.30
N LYS A 18 4.99 3.56 13.61
CA LYS A 18 5.16 2.11 13.76
C LYS A 18 5.41 1.47 12.40
N ALA A 19 6.27 0.46 12.36
CA ALA A 19 6.47 -0.36 11.17
C ALA A 19 5.34 -1.38 11.04
N TYR A 20 4.94 -1.68 9.80
CA TYR A 20 4.09 -2.83 9.49
C TYR A 20 4.62 -3.64 8.30
N GLY A 21 5.56 -3.09 7.53
CA GLY A 21 6.14 -3.75 6.38
C GLY A 21 6.87 -5.05 6.72
N ALA A 22 6.74 -6.05 5.86
CA ALA A 22 7.35 -7.37 6.02
C ALA A 22 8.89 -7.32 6.04
N GLY A 23 9.50 -6.52 5.16
CA GLY A 23 10.95 -6.29 5.14
C GLY A 23 11.46 -5.63 6.43
N LEU A 24 10.67 -4.73 7.01
CA LEU A 24 11.02 -4.12 8.30
C LEU A 24 10.91 -5.12 9.46
N HIS A 25 9.87 -5.95 9.50
CA HIS A 25 9.73 -6.95 10.56
C HIS A 25 10.74 -8.10 10.47
N SER A 26 11.30 -8.36 9.28
CA SER A 26 12.30 -9.41 9.07
C SER A 26 13.75 -8.93 9.16
N SER A 27 14.00 -7.61 9.16
CA SER A 27 15.33 -7.02 9.24
C SER A 27 15.51 -6.19 10.52
N TYR A 28 16.22 -6.75 11.50
CA TYR A 28 16.54 -6.05 12.76
C TYR A 28 17.24 -4.70 12.52
N GLY A 29 18.25 -4.69 11.63
CA GLY A 29 19.02 -3.49 11.33
C GLY A 29 18.17 -2.39 10.70
N GLU A 30 17.31 -2.75 9.75
CA GLU A 30 16.49 -1.78 9.04
C GLU A 30 15.33 -1.27 9.89
N LEU A 31 14.75 -2.11 10.75
CA LEU A 31 13.75 -1.70 11.74
C LEU A 31 14.32 -0.65 12.71
N MET A 32 15.53 -0.88 13.23
CA MET A 32 16.20 0.09 14.10
C MET A 32 16.55 1.37 13.34
N TYR A 33 16.99 1.24 12.08
CA TYR A 33 17.30 2.38 11.23
C TYR A 33 16.09 3.30 11.02
N VAL A 34 14.94 2.75 10.61
CA VAL A 34 13.73 3.56 10.33
C VAL A 34 13.15 4.23 11.58
N LEU A 35 13.28 3.60 12.75
CA LEU A 35 12.82 4.16 14.03
C LEU A 35 13.81 5.17 14.63
N SER A 36 15.04 5.25 14.12
CA SER A 36 16.09 6.14 14.64
C SER A 36 16.03 7.59 14.10
N ASN A 37 14.99 7.95 13.34
CA ASN A 37 14.85 9.26 12.66
C ASN A 37 15.99 9.61 11.69
N LYS A 38 16.79 8.63 11.26
CA LYS A 38 17.86 8.82 10.26
C LYS A 38 17.34 8.79 8.82
N SER A 39 16.14 8.25 8.60
CA SER A 39 15.50 8.16 7.30
C SER A 39 14.52 9.30 7.08
N GLN A 40 14.23 9.59 5.80
CA GLN A 40 13.22 10.58 5.46
C GLN A 40 11.84 9.92 5.43
N ASN A 41 10.93 10.40 6.28
CA ASN A 41 9.56 9.93 6.31
C ASN A 41 8.64 10.88 5.52
N LYS A 42 7.85 10.34 4.59
CA LYS A 42 6.88 11.10 3.78
C LYS A 42 5.46 10.58 4.01
N PRO A 43 4.41 11.41 3.89
CA PRO A 43 3.04 10.93 3.90
C PRO A 43 2.79 9.95 2.75
N PHE A 44 2.05 8.88 3.00
CA PHE A 44 1.62 7.97 1.94
C PHE A 44 0.62 8.66 1.00
N ASP A 45 1.06 8.81 -0.25
CA ASP A 45 0.29 9.24 -1.41
C ASP A 45 0.58 8.26 -2.55
N PRO A 46 -0.40 7.50 -3.05
CA PRO A 46 -0.18 6.54 -4.12
C PRO A 46 0.44 7.13 -5.39
N GLU A 47 0.12 8.37 -5.76
CA GLU A 47 0.65 9.00 -6.98
C GLU A 47 2.16 9.20 -6.88
N VAL A 48 2.62 9.67 -5.71
CA VAL A 48 4.04 9.90 -5.43
C VAL A 48 4.77 8.58 -5.16
N THR A 49 4.14 7.69 -4.39
CA THR A 49 4.73 6.43 -3.94
C THR A 49 4.88 5.42 -5.09
N ALA A 50 4.01 5.49 -6.10
CA ALA A 50 4.07 4.60 -7.26
C ALA A 50 5.32 4.81 -8.11
N VAL A 51 5.77 6.06 -8.22
CA VAL A 51 6.90 6.46 -9.08
C VAL A 51 8.18 6.74 -8.30
N HIS A 52 8.17 6.56 -6.97
CA HIS A 52 9.36 6.79 -6.16
C HIS A 52 10.42 5.73 -6.48
N PRO A 53 11.65 6.13 -6.85
CA PRO A 53 12.73 5.17 -7.10
C PRO A 53 13.18 4.49 -5.80
N TYR A 54 13.66 3.26 -5.91
CA TYR A 54 14.22 2.49 -4.80
C TYR A 54 15.35 1.57 -5.27
N GLN A 55 16.05 0.99 -4.30
CA GLN A 55 17.06 -0.05 -4.48
C GLN A 55 16.93 -1.08 -3.35
N ASP A 56 17.53 -2.24 -3.49
CA ASP A 56 17.37 -3.42 -2.62
C ASP A 56 18.64 -3.87 -1.89
N GLN A 57 19.77 -3.19 -2.08
CA GLN A 57 21.08 -3.54 -1.51
C GLN A 57 21.35 -2.88 -0.15
N ALA A 58 20.90 -1.63 0.03
CA ALA A 58 21.06 -0.83 1.24
C ALA A 58 19.70 -0.51 1.89
N PHE A 59 19.72 0.06 3.09
CA PHE A 59 18.50 0.53 3.74
C PHE A 59 17.79 1.62 2.93
N GLN A 60 16.46 1.66 3.00
CA GLN A 60 15.70 2.66 2.26
C GLN A 60 15.96 4.07 2.81
N THR A 61 16.23 5.03 1.93
CA THR A 61 16.43 6.43 2.34
C THR A 61 15.10 7.14 2.63
N VAL A 62 14.01 6.66 2.03
CA VAL A 62 12.67 7.23 2.15
C VAL A 62 11.67 6.13 2.51
N TYR A 63 10.83 6.41 3.51
CA TYR A 63 9.70 5.56 3.89
C TYR A 63 8.39 6.35 3.82
N PHE A 64 7.29 5.66 3.55
CA PHE A 64 5.97 6.27 3.45
C PHE A 64 5.09 5.90 4.64
N ILE A 65 4.52 6.92 5.29
CA ILE A 65 3.67 6.78 6.47
C ILE A 65 2.20 6.87 6.05
N ALA A 66 1.48 5.77 6.19
CA ALA A 66 0.02 5.73 6.13
C ALA A 66 -0.58 6.29 7.44
N LYS A 67 -1.75 6.93 7.33
CA LYS A 67 -2.49 7.39 8.52
C LYS A 67 -3.02 6.19 9.32
N ASN A 68 -3.67 5.26 8.62
CA ASN A 68 -4.17 3.97 9.11
C ASN A 68 -4.49 3.08 7.89
N LEU A 69 -4.94 1.85 8.12
CA LEU A 69 -5.22 0.90 7.05
C LEU A 69 -6.38 1.35 6.15
N GLU A 70 -7.41 1.96 6.74
CA GLU A 70 -8.61 2.42 6.04
C GLU A 70 -8.28 3.57 5.07
N ASP A 71 -7.50 4.57 5.52
CA ASP A 71 -7.02 5.68 4.69
C ASP A 71 -6.13 5.17 3.56
N ALA A 72 -5.21 4.25 3.85
CA ALA A 72 -4.34 3.66 2.84
C ALA A 72 -5.15 2.88 1.78
N LYS A 73 -6.13 2.08 2.20
CA LYS A 73 -7.05 1.35 1.32
C LYS A 73 -7.84 2.32 0.45
N ALA A 74 -8.45 3.36 1.02
CA ALA A 74 -9.23 4.34 0.28
C ALA A 74 -8.38 5.09 -0.75
N LYS A 75 -7.17 5.51 -0.37
CA LYS A 75 -6.21 6.14 -1.30
C LYS A 75 -5.83 5.21 -2.45
N LEU A 76 -5.53 3.94 -2.16
CA LEU A 76 -5.25 2.94 -3.19
C LEU A 76 -6.43 2.71 -4.14
N GLN A 77 -7.66 2.63 -3.61
CA GLN A 77 -8.87 2.51 -4.43
C GLN A 77 -9.01 3.72 -5.36
N ASN A 78 -8.87 4.94 -4.84
CA ASN A 78 -8.94 6.17 -5.63
C ASN A 78 -7.86 6.22 -6.71
N TYR A 79 -6.64 5.78 -6.39
CA TYR A 79 -5.54 5.69 -7.36
C TYR A 79 -5.85 4.69 -8.49
N VAL A 80 -6.35 3.51 -8.15
CA VAL A 80 -6.70 2.48 -9.15
C VAL A 80 -7.86 2.94 -10.04
N MET A 81 -8.85 3.66 -9.50
CA MET A 81 -9.98 4.18 -10.28
C MET A 81 -9.55 5.16 -11.38
N LYS A 82 -8.43 5.86 -11.23
CA LYS A 82 -7.87 6.75 -12.27
C LYS A 82 -7.23 5.98 -13.43
N THR A 83 -6.96 4.68 -13.25
CA THR A 83 -6.35 3.85 -14.30
C THR A 83 -7.39 3.56 -15.38
N LYS A 84 -7.07 3.86 -16.64
CA LYS A 84 -7.94 3.54 -17.78
C LYS A 84 -8.04 2.02 -17.95
N LYS A 85 -9.12 1.43 -17.45
CA LYS A 85 -9.48 0.01 -17.65
C LYS A 85 -10.93 -0.06 -18.14
N PRO A 86 -11.23 -0.86 -19.18
CA PRO A 86 -12.60 -0.97 -19.70
C PRO A 86 -13.51 -1.86 -18.84
N PHE A 87 -13.05 -2.29 -17.67
CA PHE A 87 -13.77 -3.16 -16.75
C PHE A 87 -13.31 -2.94 -15.31
N SER A 88 -14.15 -3.37 -14.37
CA SER A 88 -13.78 -3.57 -12.97
C SER A 88 -13.71 -5.05 -12.65
N LEU A 89 -13.03 -5.41 -11.55
CA LEU A 89 -12.94 -6.79 -11.08
C LEU A 89 -13.59 -6.89 -9.71
N HIS A 90 -14.28 -8.00 -9.46
CA HIS A 90 -14.81 -8.38 -8.16
C HIS A 90 -14.26 -9.74 -7.77
N TYR A 91 -13.78 -9.88 -6.54
CA TYR A 91 -13.30 -11.16 -6.02
C TYR A 91 -14.45 -11.88 -5.31
N ASP A 92 -14.77 -13.10 -5.74
CA ASP A 92 -15.71 -13.98 -5.06
C ASP A 92 -14.97 -14.89 -4.07
N PRO A 93 -15.15 -14.70 -2.75
CA PRO A 93 -14.46 -15.50 -1.74
C PRO A 93 -14.99 -16.93 -1.65
N PHE A 94 -16.20 -17.23 -2.12
CA PHE A 94 -16.78 -18.58 -2.04
C PHE A 94 -16.18 -19.52 -3.09
N SER A 95 -15.97 -19.02 -4.30
CA SER A 95 -15.35 -19.77 -5.40
C SER A 95 -13.85 -19.53 -5.55
N SER A 96 -13.26 -18.63 -4.75
CA SER A 96 -11.88 -18.16 -4.90
C SER A 96 -11.57 -17.68 -6.32
N SER A 97 -12.54 -17.01 -6.97
CA SER A 97 -12.45 -16.60 -8.37
C SER A 97 -12.59 -15.08 -8.53
N THR A 98 -12.21 -14.57 -9.71
CA THR A 98 -12.34 -13.15 -10.04
C THR A 98 -13.34 -12.97 -11.18
N GLU A 99 -14.35 -12.13 -10.94
CA GLU A 99 -15.38 -11.82 -11.91
C GLU A 99 -15.12 -10.47 -12.60
N VAL A 100 -15.25 -10.45 -13.93
CA VAL A 100 -15.15 -9.23 -14.72
C VAL A 100 -16.49 -8.51 -14.73
N MET A 101 -16.52 -7.32 -14.13
CA MET A 101 -17.66 -6.44 -13.97
C MET A 101 -17.70 -5.46 -15.14
N ASN A 102 -18.29 -5.90 -16.25
CA ASN A 102 -18.38 -5.13 -17.50
C ASN A 102 -19.81 -4.90 -17.99
N THR A 103 -20.83 -5.44 -17.28
CA THR A 103 -22.24 -5.26 -17.63
C THR A 103 -23.09 -4.96 -16.38
N PRO A 104 -24.21 -4.21 -16.51
CA PRO A 104 -25.09 -3.90 -15.38
C PRO A 104 -25.64 -5.14 -14.66
N HIS A 105 -25.92 -6.22 -15.40
CA HIS A 105 -26.38 -7.48 -14.81
C HIS A 105 -25.34 -8.11 -13.88
N LYS A 106 -24.07 -8.11 -14.26
CA LYS A 106 -22.99 -8.63 -13.41
C LYS A 106 -22.81 -7.75 -12.17
N VAL A 107 -22.89 -6.43 -12.33
CA VAL A 107 -22.87 -5.47 -11.21
C VAL A 107 -23.99 -5.74 -10.21
N LYS A 108 -25.22 -5.96 -10.67
CA LYS A 108 -26.36 -6.26 -9.80
C LYS A 108 -26.21 -7.59 -9.06
N ARG A 109 -25.53 -8.58 -9.64
CA ARG A 109 -25.30 -9.90 -9.00
C ARG A 109 -24.30 -9.84 -7.85
N ALA A 110 -23.37 -8.89 -7.88
CA ALA A 110 -22.32 -8.73 -6.87
C ALA A 110 -22.69 -7.76 -5.72
N LEU A 111 -23.87 -7.14 -5.77
CA LEU A 111 -24.45 -6.27 -4.73
C LEU A 111 -25.42 -7.08 -3.86
#